data_AF-A0A7N8XLC1-F1
#
_entry.id   AF-A0A7N8XLC1-F1
#
_cell.length_a   1.000
_cell.length_b   1.000
_cell.length_c   1.000
_cell.angle_alpha   90.00
_cell.angle_beta   90.00
_cell.angle_gamma   90.00
#
_symmetry.space_group_name_H-M   'P 1'
#
loop_
_entity.id
_entity.type
_entity.pdbx_description
1 polymer ?
#
loop_
_entity_poly.entity_id
_entity_poly.type
_entity_poly.pdbx_seq_one_letter_code
_entity_poly.pdbx_strand_id
1 'polypeptide(L)'
;MRIFTSLLKNANPKIEYYSRFSPSPLSIKQFLDFGRDNACEKTSYVFLRKELPVRLANTMREVNLLPDKLLSQPSVRLVQKWYMQSFVELLDYENRKPEDPHALNDFLELLIEIRNRHNDVVPTMAQGVIEYKERFGFDPFISSNIQYFLDRFYTNRISFRMLINQHTLLFGNDTNPAHPKHIGSIDPNCSVAEVVSDAYDTAKMLCEKYYLAAPELKIEEFNMKAPKRPIQVVYVPSHLFHMLFELFKNSMRATVELHEHSDKGLPPVKAKVTLGKEDLSIKISDRGGGVPLRKIDRLFNYMYSTAPTPSLEPGAVPLAGFGYGLPISRLYARYFQGDLKLYSMEGVGTDAVIYLKALSSESFERLPVFNKSAWRHYKTSPEADDWSNPSKEPRDASKSKYKPS
;
A
#
# COMPACT_ATOMS: atom_id res chain seq x y z
N MET A 1 24.74 10.31 -22.73
CA MET A 1 23.71 11.38 -22.73
C MET A 1 22.88 11.47 -24.02
N ARG A 2 23.46 11.42 -25.23
CA ARG A 2 22.70 11.54 -26.50
C ARG A 2 21.78 10.35 -26.86
N ILE A 3 22.12 9.13 -26.45
CA ILE A 3 21.30 7.93 -26.69
C ILE A 3 20.05 7.94 -25.80
N PHE A 4 20.22 8.32 -24.53
CA PHE A 4 19.13 8.45 -23.55
C PHE A 4 18.09 9.50 -23.98
N THR A 5 18.52 10.65 -24.53
CA THR A 5 17.59 11.67 -25.04
C THR A 5 16.84 11.26 -26.31
N SER A 6 17.41 10.40 -27.16
CA SER A 6 16.73 9.83 -28.33
C SER A 6 15.65 8.80 -27.91
N LEU A 7 16.00 7.90 -26.99
CA LEU A 7 15.06 6.91 -26.44
C LEU A 7 13.90 7.57 -25.69
N LEU A 8 14.15 8.66 -24.95
CA LEU A 8 13.11 9.44 -24.28
C LEU A 8 12.11 10.09 -25.25
N LYS A 9 12.55 10.55 -26.43
CA LYS A 9 11.66 11.09 -27.47
C LYS A 9 10.81 9.99 -28.12
N ASN A 10 11.39 8.80 -28.34
CA ASN A 10 10.69 7.65 -28.94
C ASN A 10 9.81 6.85 -27.95
N ALA A 11 9.98 7.06 -26.64
CA ALA A 11 9.20 6.38 -25.61
C ALA A 11 7.74 6.86 -25.53
N ASN A 12 7.46 8.11 -25.93
CA ASN A 12 6.13 8.70 -25.74
C ASN A 12 5.01 7.99 -26.54
N PRO A 13 5.19 7.64 -27.84
CA PRO A 13 4.22 6.80 -28.56
C PRO A 13 4.08 5.39 -27.98
N LYS A 14 5.17 4.80 -27.47
CA LYS A 14 5.14 3.49 -26.84
C LYS A 14 4.38 3.52 -25.50
N ILE A 15 4.52 4.57 -24.70
CA ILE A 15 3.72 4.75 -23.48
C ILE A 15 2.24 4.81 -23.83
N GLU A 16 1.87 5.59 -24.86
CA GLU A 16 0.48 5.63 -25.33
C GLU A 16 -0.02 4.25 -25.76
N TYR A 17 0.75 3.53 -26.58
CA TYR A 17 0.43 2.17 -27.01
C TYR A 17 0.22 1.23 -25.83
N TYR A 18 1.18 1.16 -24.90
CA TYR A 18 1.14 0.24 -23.75
C TYR A 18 0.04 0.61 -22.74
N SER A 19 -0.24 1.90 -22.57
CA SER A 19 -1.27 2.36 -21.64
C SER A 19 -2.71 2.06 -22.06
N ARG A 20 -2.93 1.67 -23.32
CA ARG A 20 -4.24 1.24 -23.83
C ARG A 20 -4.55 -0.22 -23.48
N PHE A 21 -3.55 -1.00 -23.12
CA PHE A 21 -3.77 -2.37 -22.64
C PHE A 21 -4.22 -2.36 -21.19
N SER A 22 -5.13 -3.29 -20.88
CA SER A 22 -5.54 -3.55 -19.51
C SER A 22 -4.50 -4.46 -18.84
N PRO A 23 -4.03 -4.11 -17.62
CA PRO A 23 -3.21 -5.02 -16.81
C PRO A 23 -3.88 -6.37 -16.61
N SER A 24 -3.08 -7.43 -16.54
CA SER A 24 -3.55 -8.81 -16.36
C SER A 24 -3.46 -9.17 -14.86
N PRO A 25 -4.59 -9.20 -14.11
CA PRO A 25 -4.56 -9.55 -12.70
C PRO A 25 -4.36 -11.06 -12.52
N LEU A 26 -3.45 -11.44 -11.62
CA LEU A 26 -3.22 -12.83 -11.22
C LEU A 26 -3.83 -13.11 -9.85
N SER A 27 -4.30 -14.33 -9.62
CA SER A 27 -4.65 -14.81 -8.28
C SER A 27 -3.43 -15.35 -7.54
N ILE A 28 -3.49 -15.35 -6.21
CA ILE A 28 -2.51 -16.08 -5.37
C ILE A 28 -2.44 -17.55 -5.80
N LYS A 29 -3.59 -18.16 -6.14
CA LYS A 29 -3.62 -19.53 -6.69
C LYS A 29 -2.78 -19.67 -7.96
N GLN A 30 -2.93 -18.77 -8.94
CA GLN A 30 -2.14 -18.82 -10.17
C GLN A 30 -0.64 -18.65 -9.91
N PHE A 31 -0.24 -17.75 -9.00
CA PHE A 31 1.16 -17.62 -8.60
C PHE A 31 1.70 -18.91 -7.97
N LEU A 32 0.91 -19.53 -7.08
CA LEU A 32 1.29 -20.76 -6.39
C LEU A 32 1.39 -21.95 -7.36
N ASP A 33 0.35 -22.17 -8.17
CA ASP A 33 0.31 -23.25 -9.17
C ASP A 33 1.47 -23.10 -10.18
N PHE A 34 1.76 -21.87 -10.62
CA PHE A 34 2.91 -21.61 -11.50
C PHE A 34 4.24 -21.97 -10.85
N GLY A 35 4.52 -21.47 -9.64
CA GLY A 35 5.80 -21.69 -8.98
C GLY A 35 6.01 -23.10 -8.43
N ARG A 36 4.92 -23.85 -8.20
CA ARG A 36 4.98 -25.23 -7.70
C ARG A 36 5.05 -26.26 -8.82
N ASP A 37 4.18 -26.15 -9.82
CA ASP A 37 3.95 -27.23 -10.79
C ASP A 37 4.59 -26.95 -12.16
N ASN A 38 4.78 -25.67 -12.51
CA ASN A 38 5.16 -25.27 -13.86
C ASN A 38 6.23 -24.16 -13.87
N ALA A 39 7.17 -24.18 -12.92
CA ALA A 39 8.20 -23.15 -12.72
C ALA A 39 9.14 -23.00 -13.93
N CYS A 40 8.61 -22.46 -15.03
CA CYS A 40 9.22 -22.36 -16.32
C CYS A 40 9.61 -20.90 -16.54
N GLU A 41 10.91 -20.63 -16.45
CA GLU A 41 11.47 -19.29 -16.57
C GLU A 41 11.08 -18.62 -17.89
N LYS A 42 11.08 -19.36 -19.01
CA LYS A 42 10.65 -18.86 -20.33
C LYS A 42 9.21 -18.33 -20.31
N THR A 43 8.30 -19.05 -19.68
CA THR A 43 6.90 -18.63 -19.55
C THR A 43 6.79 -17.37 -18.71
N SER A 44 7.52 -17.30 -17.59
CA SER A 44 7.56 -16.10 -16.73
C SER A 44 8.12 -14.90 -17.49
N TYR A 45 9.24 -15.06 -18.19
CA TYR A 45 9.87 -14.04 -19.01
C TYR A 45 8.93 -13.49 -20.11
N VAL A 46 8.27 -14.38 -20.87
CA VAL A 46 7.33 -13.98 -21.94
C VAL A 46 6.14 -13.19 -21.39
N PHE A 47 5.65 -13.55 -20.21
CA PHE A 47 4.60 -12.81 -19.52
C PHE A 47 5.11 -11.44 -19.04
N LEU A 48 6.19 -11.41 -18.24
CA LEU A 48 6.67 -10.22 -17.55
C LEU A 48 7.19 -9.14 -18.50
N ARG A 49 7.88 -9.52 -19.58
CA ARG A 49 8.38 -8.55 -20.57
C ARG A 49 7.26 -7.75 -21.27
N LYS A 50 6.01 -8.24 -21.21
CA LYS A 50 4.83 -7.53 -21.70
C LYS A 50 4.05 -6.86 -20.57
N GLU A 51 3.81 -7.58 -19.48
CA GLU A 51 2.98 -7.12 -18.38
C GLU A 51 3.63 -5.93 -17.61
N LEU A 52 4.95 -5.96 -17.39
CA LEU A 52 5.64 -4.88 -16.67
C LEU A 52 5.58 -3.54 -17.44
N PRO A 53 5.85 -3.46 -18.76
CA PRO A 53 5.59 -2.26 -19.55
C PRO A 53 4.13 -1.77 -19.52
N VAL A 54 3.15 -2.68 -19.57
CA VAL A 54 1.71 -2.31 -19.47
C VAL A 54 1.42 -1.61 -18.15
N ARG A 55 1.85 -2.19 -17.02
CA ARG A 55 1.64 -1.62 -15.67
C ARG A 55 2.36 -0.28 -15.50
N LEU A 56 3.59 -0.15 -15.99
CA LEU A 56 4.34 1.10 -15.95
C LEU A 56 3.65 2.19 -16.79
N ALA A 57 3.28 1.88 -18.04
CA ALA A 57 2.65 2.84 -18.94
C ALA A 57 1.31 3.35 -18.42
N ASN A 58 0.46 2.47 -17.87
CA ASN A 58 -0.81 2.85 -17.23
C ASN A 58 -0.56 3.88 -16.11
N THR A 59 0.41 3.63 -15.24
CA THR A 59 0.77 4.56 -14.15
C THR A 59 1.35 5.86 -14.68
N MET A 60 2.28 5.81 -15.62
CA MET A 60 2.93 7.01 -16.19
C MET A 60 1.92 7.95 -16.87
N ARG A 61 0.86 7.40 -17.49
CA ARG A 61 -0.23 8.22 -18.03
C ARG A 61 -0.99 8.98 -16.95
N GLU A 62 -1.25 8.36 -15.81
CA GLU A 62 -1.93 9.01 -14.69
C GLU A 62 -1.05 10.06 -14.00
N VAL A 63 0.25 9.79 -13.84
CA VAL A 63 1.20 10.78 -13.31
C VAL A 63 1.13 12.06 -14.15
N ASN A 64 1.11 11.95 -15.48
CA ASN A 64 1.04 13.10 -16.39
C ASN A 64 -0.29 13.87 -16.35
N LEU A 65 -1.30 13.39 -15.61
CA LEU A 65 -2.56 14.10 -15.39
C LEU A 65 -2.61 14.85 -14.05
N LEU A 66 -1.57 14.73 -13.23
CA LEU A 66 -1.44 15.49 -11.99
C LEU A 66 -1.28 17.00 -12.28
N PRO A 67 -1.61 17.86 -11.31
CA PRO A 67 -1.42 19.30 -11.47
C PRO A 67 0.03 19.67 -11.79
N ASP A 68 0.26 20.63 -12.68
CA ASP A 68 1.60 21.08 -13.08
C ASP A 68 2.45 21.55 -11.89
N LYS A 69 1.81 22.14 -10.89
CA LYS A 69 2.45 22.53 -9.62
C LYS A 69 3.00 21.31 -8.86
N LEU A 70 2.34 20.15 -8.90
CA LEU A 70 2.87 18.92 -8.30
C LEU A 70 3.93 18.28 -9.21
N LEU A 71 3.68 18.22 -10.52
CA LEU A 71 4.62 17.67 -11.51
C LEU A 71 5.95 18.43 -11.59
N SER A 72 5.97 19.71 -11.23
CA SER A 72 7.19 20.52 -11.19
C SER A 72 8.07 20.26 -9.96
N GLN A 73 7.57 19.51 -8.96
CA GLN A 73 8.34 19.22 -7.76
C GLN A 73 9.53 18.28 -8.06
N PRO A 74 10.75 18.58 -7.57
CA PRO A 74 11.95 17.78 -7.85
C PRO A 74 11.78 16.29 -7.58
N SER A 75 11.14 15.94 -6.46
CA SER A 75 10.92 14.56 -6.06
C SER A 75 9.97 13.82 -7.01
N VAL A 76 8.92 14.48 -7.50
CA VAL A 76 7.98 13.90 -8.49
C VAL A 76 8.68 13.66 -9.84
N ARG A 77 9.52 14.61 -10.28
CA ARG A 77 10.31 14.47 -11.51
C ARG A 77 11.32 13.31 -11.44
N LEU A 78 11.91 13.09 -10.26
CA LEU A 78 12.82 11.97 -10.03
C LEU A 78 12.10 10.63 -10.18
N VAL A 79 10.90 10.49 -9.61
CA VAL A 79 10.05 9.30 -9.77
C VAL A 79 9.68 9.08 -11.24
N GLN A 80 9.26 10.13 -11.96
CA GLN A 80 8.98 10.04 -13.40
C GLN A 80 10.19 9.53 -14.19
N LYS A 81 11.40 10.00 -13.86
CA LYS A 81 12.64 9.56 -14.50
C LYS A 81 12.90 8.07 -14.25
N TRP A 82 12.74 7.58 -13.02
CA TRP A 82 12.93 6.16 -12.70
C TRP A 82 11.94 5.25 -13.43
N TYR A 83 10.66 5.65 -13.49
CA TYR A 83 9.63 4.90 -14.22
C TYR A 83 9.92 4.86 -15.72
N MET A 84 10.27 6.01 -16.30
CA MET A 84 10.63 6.11 -17.70
C MET A 84 11.86 5.28 -18.05
N GLN A 85 12.91 5.33 -17.22
CA GLN A 85 14.11 4.53 -17.42
C GLN A 85 13.78 3.02 -17.41
N SER A 86 13.01 2.58 -16.41
CA SER A 86 12.61 1.17 -16.29
C SER A 86 11.73 0.72 -17.46
N PHE A 87 10.84 1.60 -17.93
CA PHE A 87 10.00 1.33 -19.09
C PHE A 87 10.84 1.14 -20.36
N VAL A 88 11.79 2.06 -20.62
CA VAL A 88 12.67 1.97 -21.81
C VAL A 88 13.53 0.71 -21.76
N GLU A 89 14.16 0.40 -20.63
CA GLU A 89 15.01 -0.79 -20.49
C GLU A 89 14.21 -2.09 -20.68
N LEU A 90 12.95 -2.15 -20.24
CA LEU A 90 12.08 -3.31 -20.48
C LEU A 90 11.68 -3.47 -21.95
N LEU A 91 11.57 -2.37 -22.71
CA LEU A 91 11.22 -2.43 -24.14
C LEU A 91 12.29 -3.09 -24.99
N ASP A 92 13.56 -3.11 -24.54
CA ASP A 92 14.64 -3.81 -25.23
C ASP A 92 14.38 -5.33 -25.30
N TYR A 93 13.50 -5.86 -24.45
CA TYR A 93 13.12 -7.27 -24.39
C TYR A 93 11.81 -7.59 -25.12
N GLU A 94 11.11 -6.60 -25.70
CA GLU A 94 9.80 -6.79 -26.36
C GLU A 94 9.88 -7.87 -27.46
N ASN A 95 10.96 -7.85 -28.24
CA ASN A 95 11.16 -8.73 -29.40
C ASN A 95 12.32 -9.74 -29.24
N ARG A 96 13.08 -9.69 -28.13
CA ARG A 96 14.09 -10.73 -27.83
C ARG A 96 13.39 -12.06 -27.62
N LYS A 97 13.95 -13.17 -28.11
CA LYS A 97 13.32 -14.49 -27.98
C LYS A 97 13.81 -15.19 -26.70
N PRO A 98 12.98 -16.00 -26.01
CA PRO A 98 13.43 -16.76 -24.83
C PRO A 98 14.48 -17.85 -25.17
N GLU A 99 14.67 -18.17 -26.44
CA GLU A 99 15.73 -19.07 -26.91
C GLU A 99 17.11 -18.38 -27.05
N ASP A 100 17.19 -17.05 -26.94
CA ASP A 100 18.46 -16.32 -26.92
C ASP A 100 19.25 -16.72 -25.65
N PRO A 101 20.50 -17.24 -25.78
CA PRO A 101 21.28 -17.78 -24.67
C PRO A 101 21.46 -16.84 -23.48
N HIS A 102 21.41 -15.52 -23.70
CA HIS A 102 21.61 -14.53 -22.64
C HIS A 102 20.32 -13.83 -22.19
N ALA A 103 19.23 -13.95 -22.94
CA ALA A 103 18.04 -13.12 -22.71
C ALA A 103 17.39 -13.33 -21.33
N LEU A 104 17.37 -14.56 -20.81
CA LEU A 104 16.75 -14.86 -19.51
C LEU A 104 17.58 -14.28 -18.36
N ASN A 105 18.89 -14.55 -18.37
CA ASN A 105 19.81 -14.03 -17.35
C ASN A 105 19.93 -12.50 -17.38
N ASP A 106 20.08 -11.90 -18.56
CA ASP A 106 20.13 -10.44 -18.69
C ASP A 106 18.81 -9.80 -18.18
N PHE A 107 17.67 -10.44 -18.44
CA PHE A 107 16.38 -9.96 -17.97
C PHE A 107 16.25 -10.07 -16.45
N LEU A 108 16.70 -11.18 -15.85
CA LEU A 108 16.74 -11.37 -14.41
C LEU A 108 17.54 -10.25 -13.72
N GLU A 109 18.76 -9.97 -14.22
CA GLU A 109 19.60 -8.88 -13.71
C GLU A 109 18.92 -7.51 -13.87
N LEU A 110 18.31 -7.25 -15.03
CA LEU A 110 17.52 -6.03 -15.23
C LEU A 110 16.39 -5.90 -14.21
N LEU A 111 15.66 -6.99 -13.89
CA LEU A 111 14.60 -6.95 -12.88
C LEU A 111 15.14 -6.61 -11.49
N ILE A 112 16.33 -7.10 -11.14
CA ILE A 112 17.02 -6.77 -9.88
C ILE A 112 17.39 -5.27 -9.86
N GLU A 113 17.97 -4.75 -10.94
CA GLU A 113 18.29 -3.33 -11.06
C GLU A 113 17.05 -2.44 -10.95
N ILE A 114 15.98 -2.79 -11.66
CA ILE A 114 14.69 -2.09 -11.61
C ILE A 114 14.13 -2.12 -10.19
N ARG A 115 14.15 -3.28 -9.51
CA ARG A 115 13.67 -3.41 -8.13
C ARG A 115 14.42 -2.45 -7.21
N ASN A 116 15.74 -2.43 -7.31
CA ASN A 116 16.62 -1.60 -6.48
C ASN A 116 16.40 -0.11 -6.73
N ARG A 117 16.30 0.30 -8.01
CA ARG A 117 15.97 1.67 -8.42
C ARG A 117 14.62 2.15 -7.85
N HIS A 118 13.67 1.25 -7.67
CA HIS A 118 12.33 1.57 -7.17
C HIS A 118 12.19 1.45 -5.64
N ASN A 119 13.27 1.21 -4.89
CA ASN A 119 13.21 1.10 -3.43
C ASN A 119 12.70 2.39 -2.77
N ASP A 120 13.20 3.54 -3.22
CA ASP A 120 12.89 4.85 -2.61
C ASP A 120 11.70 5.58 -3.24
N VAL A 121 10.96 4.92 -4.13
CA VAL A 121 9.79 5.51 -4.81
C VAL A 121 8.73 5.99 -3.81
N VAL A 122 8.46 5.22 -2.75
CA VAL A 122 7.45 5.59 -1.75
C VAL A 122 7.86 6.85 -0.98
N PRO A 123 9.03 6.89 -0.29
CA PRO A 123 9.45 8.09 0.42
C PRO A 123 9.68 9.29 -0.50
N THR A 124 10.22 9.09 -1.71
CA THR A 124 10.43 10.19 -2.67
C THR A 124 9.11 10.77 -3.15
N MET A 125 8.11 9.93 -3.51
CA MET A 125 6.81 10.46 -3.91
C MET A 125 6.10 11.17 -2.74
N ALA A 126 6.22 10.65 -1.52
CA ALA A 126 5.71 11.31 -0.33
C ALA A 126 6.35 12.69 -0.12
N GLN A 127 7.67 12.78 -0.29
CA GLN A 127 8.40 14.05 -0.25
C GLN A 127 7.91 15.03 -1.33
N GLY A 128 7.62 14.57 -2.54
CA GLY A 128 7.04 15.42 -3.59
C GLY A 128 5.68 16.03 -3.23
N VAL A 129 4.85 15.28 -2.50
CA VAL A 129 3.55 15.77 -2.01
C VAL A 129 3.73 16.77 -0.86
N ILE A 130 4.72 16.54 0.02
CA ILE A 130 5.10 17.47 1.09
C ILE A 130 5.62 18.80 0.50
N GLU A 131 6.57 18.73 -0.46
CA GLU A 131 7.10 19.88 -1.20
C GLU A 131 5.97 20.72 -1.81
N TYR A 132 4.97 20.06 -2.41
CA TYR A 132 3.80 20.73 -2.96
C TYR A 132 2.95 21.41 -1.86
N LYS A 133 2.64 20.69 -0.78
CA LYS A 133 1.79 21.18 0.31
C LYS A 133 2.41 22.40 1.01
N GLU A 134 3.71 22.38 1.25
CA GLU A 134 4.43 23.48 1.91
C GLU A 134 4.48 24.74 1.03
N ARG A 135 4.60 24.58 -0.29
CA ARG A 135 4.70 25.71 -1.23
C ARG A 135 3.36 26.30 -1.64
N PHE A 136 2.33 25.47 -1.78
CA PHE A 136 1.05 25.88 -2.38
C PHE A 136 -0.15 25.76 -1.44
N GLY A 137 0.06 25.23 -0.23
CA GLY A 137 -1.00 25.02 0.75
C GLY A 137 -1.86 23.78 0.48
N PHE A 138 -3.01 23.72 1.16
CA PHE A 138 -3.96 22.62 1.04
C PHE A 138 -5.22 23.09 0.30
N ASP A 139 -5.54 22.40 -0.78
CA ASP A 139 -6.80 22.55 -1.53
C ASP A 139 -7.58 21.23 -1.44
N PRO A 140 -8.83 21.21 -0.92
CA PRO A 140 -9.60 19.98 -0.74
C PRO A 140 -9.85 19.21 -2.04
N PHE A 141 -10.10 19.92 -3.15
CA PHE A 141 -10.40 19.33 -4.44
C PHE A 141 -9.15 18.67 -5.03
N ILE A 142 -8.02 19.40 -5.06
CA ILE A 142 -6.74 18.86 -5.52
C ILE A 142 -6.28 17.70 -4.62
N SER A 143 -6.50 17.80 -3.30
CA SER A 143 -6.16 16.73 -2.36
C SER A 143 -6.92 15.44 -2.65
N SER A 144 -8.18 15.50 -3.09
CA SER A 144 -8.95 14.32 -3.51
C SER A 144 -8.33 13.66 -4.75
N ASN A 145 -7.92 14.45 -5.74
CA ASN A 145 -7.25 13.95 -6.95
C ASN A 145 -5.88 13.35 -6.64
N ILE A 146 -5.11 13.96 -5.73
CA ILE A 146 -3.85 13.42 -5.24
C ILE A 146 -4.09 12.11 -4.48
N GLN A 147 -5.11 12.02 -3.64
CA GLN A 147 -5.48 10.80 -2.92
C GLN A 147 -5.80 9.66 -3.91
N TYR A 148 -6.68 9.92 -4.88
CA TYR A 148 -7.05 8.97 -5.92
C TYR A 148 -5.82 8.47 -6.70
N PHE A 149 -4.91 9.38 -7.06
CA PHE A 149 -3.67 9.03 -7.72
C PHE A 149 -2.77 8.17 -6.84
N LEU A 150 -2.50 8.57 -5.60
CA LEU A 150 -1.54 7.88 -4.72
C LEU A 150 -2.00 6.46 -4.40
N ASP A 151 -3.30 6.26 -4.16
CA ASP A 151 -3.86 4.92 -3.95
C ASP A 151 -3.56 4.00 -5.14
N ARG A 152 -3.76 4.50 -6.36
CA ARG A 152 -3.53 3.75 -7.60
C ARG A 152 -2.04 3.55 -7.87
N PHE A 153 -1.25 4.61 -7.73
CA PHE A 153 0.20 4.60 -7.92
C PHE A 153 0.88 3.56 -7.01
N TYR A 154 0.57 3.58 -5.72
CA TYR A 154 1.16 2.65 -4.77
C TYR A 154 0.62 1.22 -4.92
N THR A 155 -0.65 1.04 -5.27
CA THR A 155 -1.19 -0.29 -5.62
C THR A 155 -0.42 -0.89 -6.80
N ASN A 156 -0.18 -0.09 -7.85
CA ASN A 156 0.62 -0.57 -8.99
C ASN A 156 2.06 -0.90 -8.56
N ARG A 157 2.69 -0.10 -7.69
CA ARG A 157 4.03 -0.38 -7.15
C ARG A 157 4.09 -1.69 -6.38
N ILE A 158 3.10 -1.96 -5.51
CA ILE A 158 2.96 -3.25 -4.80
C ILE A 158 2.92 -4.38 -5.82
N SER A 159 2.07 -4.24 -6.84
CA SER A 159 1.90 -5.25 -7.89
C SER A 159 3.18 -5.50 -8.71
N PHE A 160 3.91 -4.43 -8.99
CA PHE A 160 5.16 -4.46 -9.74
C PHE A 160 6.26 -5.17 -8.91
N ARG A 161 6.32 -4.87 -7.60
CA ARG A 161 7.21 -5.57 -6.65
C ARG A 161 6.85 -7.05 -6.54
N MET A 162 5.55 -7.38 -6.51
CA MET A 162 5.07 -8.75 -6.43
C MET A 162 5.57 -9.57 -7.61
N LEU A 163 5.37 -9.09 -8.84
CA LEU A 163 5.81 -9.78 -10.06
C LEU A 163 7.34 -9.97 -10.11
N ILE A 164 8.11 -8.91 -9.84
CA ILE A 164 9.58 -8.98 -9.86
C ILE A 164 10.11 -9.91 -8.77
N ASN A 165 9.55 -9.84 -7.57
CA ASN A 165 9.97 -10.71 -6.47
C ASN A 165 9.66 -12.18 -6.79
N GLN A 166 8.51 -12.49 -7.39
CA GLN A 166 8.22 -13.87 -7.77
C GLN A 166 9.21 -14.41 -8.79
N HIS A 167 9.55 -13.65 -9.82
CA HIS A 167 10.54 -14.08 -10.81
C HIS A 167 11.93 -14.25 -10.20
N THR A 168 12.41 -13.24 -9.47
CA THR A 168 13.76 -13.23 -8.89
C THR A 168 13.94 -14.29 -7.80
N LEU A 169 12.91 -14.61 -7.02
CA LEU A 169 12.99 -15.66 -6.00
C LEU A 169 12.85 -17.08 -6.56
N LEU A 170 12.19 -17.27 -7.70
CA LEU A 170 12.03 -18.58 -8.33
C LEU A 170 13.21 -18.94 -9.24
N PHE A 171 13.78 -17.97 -9.94
CA PHE A 171 14.79 -18.21 -10.98
C PHE A 171 16.15 -17.56 -10.68
N GLY A 172 16.25 -16.75 -9.63
CA GLY A 172 17.51 -16.15 -9.20
C GLY A 172 18.40 -17.14 -8.45
N ASN A 173 19.69 -16.80 -8.37
CA ASN A 173 20.70 -17.60 -7.65
C ASN A 173 20.53 -17.55 -6.12
N ASP A 174 19.76 -16.59 -5.60
CA ASP A 174 19.36 -16.50 -4.20
C ASP A 174 18.12 -17.38 -3.95
N THR A 175 18.30 -18.69 -3.82
CA THR A 175 17.28 -19.50 -3.13
C THR A 175 17.17 -18.95 -1.71
N ASN A 176 16.04 -18.34 -1.34
CA ASN A 176 15.87 -17.74 0.00
C ASN A 176 16.11 -18.79 1.10
N PRO A 177 17.31 -18.85 1.72
CA PRO A 177 17.67 -19.97 2.59
C PRO A 177 16.86 -19.95 3.88
N ALA A 178 16.33 -18.77 4.25
CA ALA A 178 15.53 -18.56 5.45
C ALA A 178 14.14 -19.18 5.34
N HIS A 179 13.59 -19.33 4.13
CA HIS A 179 12.22 -19.82 3.93
C HIS A 179 12.13 -20.83 2.76
N PRO A 180 12.75 -22.02 2.88
CA PRO A 180 12.84 -22.99 1.79
C PRO A 180 11.48 -23.61 1.38
N LYS A 181 10.44 -23.41 2.19
CA LYS A 181 9.07 -23.91 1.92
C LYS A 181 8.20 -22.91 1.16
N HIS A 182 8.67 -21.68 0.95
CA HIS A 182 7.92 -20.67 0.22
C HIS A 182 8.01 -20.90 -1.29
N ILE A 183 6.95 -20.50 -2.01
CA ILE A 183 6.93 -20.45 -3.47
C ILE A 183 7.11 -18.98 -3.87
N GLY A 184 8.36 -18.63 -4.12
CA GLY A 184 8.79 -17.23 -4.21
C GLY A 184 8.55 -16.50 -2.88
N SER A 185 7.71 -15.47 -2.88
CA SER A 185 7.32 -14.72 -1.68
C SER A 185 6.05 -15.23 -0.99
N ILE A 186 5.39 -16.25 -1.54
CA ILE A 186 4.13 -16.81 -1.01
C ILE A 186 4.43 -17.97 -0.09
N ASP A 187 3.87 -17.93 1.12
CA ASP A 187 3.84 -19.08 2.03
C ASP A 187 2.51 -19.84 1.86
N PRO A 188 2.54 -21.11 1.40
CA PRO A 188 1.34 -21.92 1.29
C PRO A 188 0.70 -22.28 2.63
N ASN A 189 1.41 -22.17 3.75
CA ASN A 189 0.94 -22.52 5.09
C ASN A 189 1.20 -21.40 6.10
N CYS A 190 1.02 -20.14 5.70
CA CYS A 190 1.29 -18.96 6.51
C CYS A 190 0.55 -19.02 7.84
N SER A 191 1.30 -19.12 8.94
CA SER A 191 0.79 -19.09 10.31
C SER A 191 0.44 -17.66 10.70
N VAL A 192 -0.85 -17.34 10.78
CA VAL A 192 -1.29 -15.96 11.00
C VAL A 192 -0.88 -15.45 12.38
N ALA A 193 -0.95 -16.30 13.40
CA ALA A 193 -0.56 -15.96 14.77
C ALA A 193 0.95 -15.66 14.89
N GLU A 194 1.80 -16.36 14.15
CA GLU A 194 3.25 -16.09 14.11
C GLU A 194 3.54 -14.72 13.50
N VAL A 195 2.95 -14.41 12.34
CA VAL A 195 3.12 -13.09 11.71
C VAL A 195 2.59 -11.95 12.60
N VAL A 196 1.50 -12.20 13.34
CA VAL A 196 0.98 -11.25 14.36
C VAL A 196 2.00 -11.03 15.47
N SER A 197 2.65 -12.08 15.94
CA SER A 197 3.64 -12.01 17.03
C SER A 197 4.90 -11.29 16.55
N ASP A 198 5.43 -11.64 15.38
CA ASP A 198 6.62 -11.01 14.79
C ASP A 198 6.43 -9.50 14.54
N ALA A 199 5.26 -9.12 13.99
CA ALA A 199 4.93 -7.73 13.74
C ALA A 199 4.77 -6.94 15.04
N TYR A 200 4.16 -7.54 16.06
CA TYR A 200 4.04 -6.95 17.38
C TYR A 200 5.40 -6.78 18.05
N ASP A 201 6.26 -7.80 18.06
CA ASP A 201 7.57 -7.74 18.71
C ASP A 201 8.45 -6.67 18.06
N THR A 202 8.40 -6.54 16.74
CA THR A 202 9.11 -5.47 16.02
C THR A 202 8.57 -4.08 16.37
N ALA A 203 7.25 -3.91 16.44
CA ALA A 203 6.63 -2.64 16.85
C ALA A 203 6.93 -2.32 18.32
N LYS A 204 6.93 -3.33 19.19
CA LYS A 204 7.24 -3.24 20.61
C LYS A 204 8.66 -2.74 20.83
N MET A 205 9.65 -3.31 20.14
CA MET A 205 11.04 -2.84 20.21
C MET A 205 11.17 -1.35 19.87
N LEU A 206 10.45 -0.87 18.85
CA LEU A 206 10.45 0.56 18.48
C LEU A 206 9.73 1.42 19.53
N CYS A 207 8.61 0.94 20.07
CA CYS A 207 7.84 1.61 21.10
C CYS A 207 8.66 1.74 22.40
N GLU A 208 9.28 0.66 22.87
CA GLU A 208 10.14 0.66 24.05
C GLU A 208 11.37 1.54 23.88
N LYS A 209 11.97 1.56 22.68
CA LYS A 209 13.09 2.46 22.38
C LYS A 209 12.70 3.95 22.51
N TYR A 210 11.46 4.30 22.18
CA TYR A 210 11.01 5.70 22.16
C TYR A 210 10.35 6.15 23.48
N TYR A 211 9.49 5.30 24.05
CA TYR A 211 8.69 5.63 25.24
C TYR A 211 9.15 4.90 26.52
N LEU A 212 10.17 4.03 26.44
CA LEU A 212 10.64 3.18 27.55
C LEU A 212 9.59 2.22 28.13
N ALA A 213 8.45 2.06 27.45
CA ALA A 213 7.37 1.15 27.81
C ALA A 213 6.56 0.76 26.56
N ALA A 214 5.90 -0.41 26.61
CA ALA A 214 4.96 -0.85 25.58
C ALA A 214 3.87 -1.76 26.18
N PRO A 215 2.62 -1.70 25.66
CA PRO A 215 1.53 -2.56 26.11
C PRO A 215 1.75 -4.01 25.68
N GLU A 216 1.38 -4.98 26.52
CA GLU A 216 1.42 -6.42 26.21
C GLU A 216 0.45 -6.82 25.07
N LEU A 217 0.75 -7.93 24.38
CA LEU A 217 -0.12 -8.55 23.37
C LEU A 217 -0.98 -9.65 23.98
N LYS A 218 -2.26 -9.71 23.59
CA LYS A 218 -3.13 -10.88 23.83
C LYS A 218 -3.74 -11.37 22.52
N ILE A 219 -3.40 -12.59 22.10
CA ILE A 219 -3.91 -13.21 20.87
C ILE A 219 -5.05 -14.18 21.21
N GLU A 220 -6.16 -14.08 20.48
CA GLU A 220 -7.28 -15.03 20.51
C GLU A 220 -7.54 -15.53 19.09
N GLU A 221 -7.55 -16.85 18.89
CA GLU A 221 -7.89 -17.47 17.60
C GLU A 221 -9.26 -18.15 17.64
N PHE A 222 -10.02 -18.03 16.56
CA PHE A 222 -11.25 -18.80 16.33
C PHE A 222 -11.28 -19.34 14.91
N ASN A 223 -11.02 -20.64 14.77
CA ASN A 223 -11.00 -21.32 13.47
C ASN A 223 -12.32 -22.07 13.24
N MET A 224 -13.24 -21.50 12.45
CA MET A 224 -14.53 -22.14 12.16
C MET A 224 -14.35 -23.46 11.39
N LYS A 225 -13.37 -23.52 10.49
CA LYS A 225 -13.12 -24.69 9.64
C LYS A 225 -12.53 -25.85 10.43
N ALA A 226 -11.69 -25.57 11.42
CA ALA A 226 -11.06 -26.57 12.28
C ALA A 226 -10.75 -25.98 13.68
N PRO A 227 -11.69 -26.02 14.64
CA PRO A 227 -11.59 -25.28 15.92
C PRO A 227 -10.34 -25.54 16.78
N LYS A 228 -9.68 -26.69 16.61
CA LYS A 228 -8.48 -27.08 17.38
C LYS A 228 -7.18 -26.87 16.62
N ARG A 229 -7.22 -26.35 15.39
CA ARG A 229 -6.02 -26.13 14.56
C ARG A 229 -5.69 -24.64 14.48
N PRO A 230 -4.39 -24.28 14.47
CA PRO A 230 -3.97 -22.90 14.25
C PRO A 230 -4.49 -22.39 12.91
N ILE A 231 -4.72 -21.08 12.82
CA ILE A 231 -5.23 -20.48 11.58
C ILE A 231 -4.07 -20.33 10.58
N GLN A 232 -4.22 -21.01 9.45
CA GLN A 232 -3.29 -20.92 8.32
C GLN A 232 -3.99 -20.39 7.07
N VAL A 233 -3.24 -19.69 6.22
CA VAL A 233 -3.71 -19.14 4.95
C VAL A 233 -2.60 -19.19 3.90
N VAL A 234 -2.96 -19.29 2.62
CA VAL A 234 -2.00 -19.08 1.52
C VAL A 234 -1.87 -17.57 1.30
N TYR A 235 -0.75 -16.97 1.69
CA TYR A 235 -0.58 -15.52 1.59
C TYR A 235 0.89 -15.11 1.46
N VAL A 236 1.14 -13.81 1.24
CA VAL A 236 2.48 -13.22 1.26
C VAL A 236 2.77 -12.70 2.67
N PRO A 237 3.63 -13.37 3.48
CA PRO A 237 3.80 -13.03 4.89
C PRO A 237 4.27 -11.59 5.11
N SER A 238 5.14 -11.08 4.24
CA SER A 238 5.65 -9.71 4.33
C SER A 238 4.58 -8.63 4.12
N HIS A 239 3.54 -8.90 3.32
CA HIS A 239 2.40 -7.99 3.17
C HIS A 239 1.56 -7.96 4.45
N LEU A 240 1.30 -9.14 5.03
CA LEU A 240 0.57 -9.26 6.28
C LEU A 240 1.33 -8.60 7.45
N PHE A 241 2.63 -8.88 7.55
CA PHE A 241 3.53 -8.27 8.52
C PHE A 241 3.47 -6.73 8.45
N HIS A 242 3.60 -6.15 7.25
CA HIS A 242 3.58 -4.69 7.08
C HIS A 242 2.29 -4.07 7.63
N MET A 243 1.12 -4.64 7.29
CA MET A 243 -0.16 -4.14 7.79
C MET A 243 -0.25 -4.23 9.32
N LEU A 244 0.11 -5.37 9.90
CA LEU A 244 0.06 -5.59 11.34
C LEU A 244 1.05 -4.68 12.08
N PHE A 245 2.26 -4.54 11.57
CA PHE A 245 3.30 -3.69 12.14
C PHE A 245 2.86 -2.22 12.21
N GLU A 246 2.29 -1.68 11.13
CA GLU A 246 1.77 -0.31 11.14
C GLU A 246 0.58 -0.14 12.11
N LEU A 247 -0.33 -1.11 12.19
CA LEU A 247 -1.44 -1.07 13.14
C LEU A 247 -0.94 -1.15 14.60
N PHE A 248 0.01 -2.04 14.90
CA PHE A 248 0.58 -2.17 16.23
C PHE A 248 1.31 -0.90 16.67
N LYS A 249 2.11 -0.28 15.80
CA LYS A 249 2.73 1.03 16.11
C LYS A 249 1.68 2.08 16.50
N ASN A 250 0.60 2.18 15.74
CA ASN A 250 -0.47 3.15 16.00
C ASN A 250 -1.18 2.87 17.34
N SER A 251 -1.57 1.60 17.58
CA SER A 251 -2.22 1.20 18.82
C SER A 251 -1.32 1.36 20.05
N MET A 252 -0.03 1.02 19.92
CA MET A 252 0.97 1.20 20.99
C MET A 252 1.16 2.69 21.31
N ARG A 253 1.40 3.52 20.29
CA ARG A 253 1.52 4.97 20.46
C ARG A 253 0.32 5.56 21.18
N ALA A 254 -0.89 5.30 20.70
CA ALA A 254 -2.11 5.84 21.30
C ALA A 254 -2.31 5.36 22.74
N THR A 255 -1.97 4.10 23.03
CA THR A 255 -2.08 3.54 24.38
C THR A 255 -1.05 4.15 25.33
N VAL A 256 0.20 4.28 24.91
CA VAL A 256 1.25 4.83 25.75
C VAL A 256 1.02 6.32 26.02
N GLU A 257 0.71 7.12 24.98
CA GLU A 257 0.46 8.56 25.13
C GLU A 257 -0.75 8.84 26.05
N LEU A 258 -1.80 8.00 26.04
CA LEU A 258 -2.95 8.19 26.92
C LEU A 258 -2.69 7.80 28.38
N HIS A 259 -1.88 6.76 28.61
CA HIS A 259 -1.68 6.15 29.93
C HIS A 259 -0.33 6.47 30.56
N GLU A 260 0.43 7.43 30.01
CA GLU A 260 1.77 7.82 30.48
C GLU A 260 1.81 8.17 31.99
N HIS A 261 0.73 8.73 32.52
CA HIS A 261 0.59 9.12 33.93
C HIS A 261 -0.39 8.23 34.73
N SER A 262 -0.71 7.04 34.22
CA SER A 262 -1.66 6.12 34.87
C SER A 262 -0.96 5.15 35.82
N ASP A 263 -1.41 5.12 37.08
CA ASP A 263 -0.93 4.15 38.08
C ASP A 263 -1.35 2.70 37.79
N LYS A 264 -2.27 2.48 36.83
CA LYS A 264 -2.86 1.17 36.50
C LYS A 264 -2.06 0.37 35.47
N GLY A 265 -0.95 0.91 34.99
CA GLY A 265 -0.14 0.34 33.91
C GLY A 265 -0.81 0.42 32.54
N LEU A 266 -0.12 -0.08 31.52
CA LEU A 266 -0.58 -0.02 30.13
C LEU A 266 -1.60 -1.14 29.84
N PRO A 267 -2.82 -0.84 29.35
CA PRO A 267 -3.75 -1.87 28.94
C PRO A 267 -3.20 -2.65 27.73
N PRO A 268 -3.42 -3.98 27.66
CA PRO A 268 -2.88 -4.79 26.57
C PRO A 268 -3.59 -4.50 25.25
N VAL A 269 -2.84 -4.59 24.15
CA VAL A 269 -3.38 -4.63 22.79
C VAL A 269 -3.87 -6.04 22.51
N LYS A 270 -5.11 -6.18 22.04
CA LYS A 270 -5.73 -7.49 21.78
C LYS A 270 -5.79 -7.75 20.29
N ALA A 271 -5.32 -8.92 19.85
CA ALA A 271 -5.45 -9.40 18.49
C ALA A 271 -6.43 -10.57 18.46
N LYS A 272 -7.52 -10.46 17.69
CA LYS A 272 -8.47 -11.55 17.46
C LYS A 272 -8.38 -11.99 16.00
N VAL A 273 -7.97 -13.24 15.78
CA VAL A 273 -7.84 -13.86 14.46
C VAL A 273 -8.98 -14.85 14.27
N THR A 274 -9.72 -14.71 13.18
CA THR A 274 -10.89 -15.56 12.88
C THR A 274 -10.80 -16.07 11.45
N LEU A 275 -11.08 -17.35 11.25
CA LEU A 275 -11.15 -17.96 9.92
C LEU A 275 -12.55 -18.51 9.69
N GLY A 276 -13.28 -17.88 8.77
CA GLY A 276 -14.59 -18.30 8.30
C GLY A 276 -14.52 -19.10 7.00
N LYS A 277 -15.66 -19.21 6.30
CA LYS A 277 -15.73 -19.84 4.98
C LYS A 277 -14.97 -19.04 3.93
N GLU A 278 -15.29 -17.75 3.82
CA GLU A 278 -14.80 -16.82 2.80
C GLU A 278 -13.71 -15.88 3.33
N ASP A 279 -13.78 -15.51 4.61
CA ASP A 279 -12.93 -14.46 5.18
C ASP A 279 -11.96 -15.02 6.22
N LEU A 280 -10.73 -14.52 6.15
CA LEU A 280 -9.80 -14.44 7.27
C LEU A 280 -9.87 -13.00 7.80
N SER A 281 -10.29 -12.83 9.06
CA SER A 281 -10.37 -11.50 9.68
C SER A 281 -9.44 -11.40 10.88
N ILE A 282 -8.66 -10.32 10.93
CA ILE A 282 -7.73 -10.02 12.04
C ILE A 282 -8.14 -8.67 12.61
N LYS A 283 -8.58 -8.67 13.88
CA LYS A 283 -8.97 -7.46 14.60
C LYS A 283 -7.93 -7.11 15.65
N ILE A 284 -7.35 -5.92 15.56
CA ILE A 284 -6.47 -5.32 16.55
C ILE A 284 -7.28 -4.29 17.34
N SER A 285 -7.35 -4.47 18.66
CA SER A 285 -8.13 -3.64 19.58
C SER A 285 -7.21 -3.02 20.62
N ASP A 286 -7.28 -1.69 20.77
CA ASP A 286 -6.56 -0.95 21.79
C ASP A 286 -7.48 -0.20 22.77
N ARG A 287 -6.87 0.37 23.81
CA ARG A 287 -7.51 1.29 24.75
C ARG A 287 -6.78 2.64 24.76
N GLY A 288 -6.44 3.13 23.58
CA GLY A 288 -5.72 4.39 23.36
C GLY A 288 -6.63 5.61 23.24
N GLY A 289 -7.85 5.58 23.79
CA GLY A 289 -8.75 6.76 23.87
C GLY A 289 -9.56 7.05 22.61
N GLY A 290 -9.25 6.40 21.49
CA GLY A 290 -10.07 6.46 20.28
C GLY A 290 -9.97 7.78 19.50
N VAL A 291 -10.79 7.88 18.46
CA VAL A 291 -10.78 8.97 17.48
C VAL A 291 -12.22 9.38 17.17
N PRO A 292 -12.56 10.69 17.20
CA PRO A 292 -13.88 11.17 16.81
C PRO A 292 -14.23 10.75 15.39
N LEU A 293 -15.49 10.33 15.16
CA LEU A 293 -15.97 9.80 13.88
C LEU A 293 -15.62 10.70 12.68
N ARG A 294 -15.76 12.03 12.83
CA ARG A 294 -15.45 13.03 11.80
C ARG A 294 -14.00 12.99 11.28
N LYS A 295 -13.07 12.39 12.04
CA LYS A 295 -11.65 12.27 11.66
C LYS A 295 -11.29 10.91 11.06
N ILE A 296 -12.14 9.89 11.15
CA ILE A 296 -11.80 8.51 10.74
C ILE A 296 -11.39 8.44 9.27
N ASP A 297 -12.19 9.02 8.36
CA ASP A 297 -11.85 8.99 6.93
C ASP A 297 -10.55 9.73 6.62
N ARG A 298 -10.25 10.79 7.39
CA ARG A 298 -9.03 11.58 7.21
C ARG A 298 -7.77 10.82 7.60
N LEU A 299 -7.85 9.79 8.45
CA LEU A 299 -6.71 8.94 8.81
C LEU A 299 -6.13 8.18 7.61
N PHE A 300 -6.91 8.01 6.55
CA PHE A 300 -6.46 7.40 5.30
C PHE A 300 -5.95 8.42 4.27
N ASN A 301 -5.95 9.72 4.59
CA ASN A 301 -5.47 10.73 3.65
C ASN A 301 -3.95 10.89 3.74
N TYR A 302 -3.23 10.76 2.63
CA TYR A 302 -1.76 10.89 2.59
C TYR A 302 -1.24 12.27 3.03
N MET A 303 -2.06 13.31 2.91
CA MET A 303 -1.71 14.68 3.32
C MET A 303 -2.09 15.00 4.78
N TYR A 304 -2.64 14.02 5.52
CA TYR A 304 -3.07 14.15 6.91
C TYR A 304 -2.18 13.31 7.84
N SER A 305 -1.55 13.97 8.82
CA SER A 305 -0.77 13.33 9.87
C SER A 305 -0.93 14.13 11.16
N THR A 306 -0.92 13.45 12.30
CA THR A 306 -0.95 14.04 13.65
C THR A 306 0.42 14.07 14.33
N ALA A 307 1.43 13.45 13.69
CA ALA A 307 2.81 13.48 14.16
C ALA A 307 3.61 14.60 13.46
N PRO A 308 4.65 15.15 14.12
CA PRO A 308 5.59 16.02 13.44
C PRO A 308 6.26 15.29 12.26
N THR A 309 6.59 16.05 11.20
CA THR A 309 7.30 15.50 10.04
C THR A 309 8.67 14.99 10.49
N PRO A 310 8.99 13.69 10.26
CA PRO A 310 10.23 13.11 10.73
C PRO A 310 11.41 13.53 9.84
N SER A 311 12.62 13.52 10.39
CA SER A 311 13.85 13.72 9.60
C SER A 311 14.05 12.55 8.62
N LEU A 312 14.48 12.86 7.38
CA LEU A 312 14.73 11.89 6.31
C LEU A 312 16.12 11.22 6.41
N GLU A 313 16.73 11.18 7.60
CA GLU A 313 18.04 10.54 7.77
C GLU A 313 17.99 9.04 7.42
N PRO A 314 18.96 8.52 6.64
CA PRO A 314 19.01 7.11 6.27
C PRO A 314 19.07 6.21 7.51
N GLY A 315 18.11 5.29 7.66
CA GLY A 315 18.10 4.27 8.70
C GLY A 315 17.27 4.59 9.96
N ALA A 316 16.71 5.79 10.09
CA ALA A 316 15.75 6.09 11.14
C ALA A 316 14.34 5.71 10.65
N VAL A 317 13.75 4.64 11.21
CA VAL A 317 12.32 4.35 11.04
C VAL A 317 11.58 5.05 12.18
N PRO A 318 10.96 6.22 11.95
CA PRO A 318 10.22 6.90 13.00
C PRO A 318 8.94 6.11 13.33
N LEU A 319 8.54 6.11 14.60
CA LEU A 319 7.33 5.39 15.03
C LEU A 319 6.08 5.93 14.32
N ALA A 320 6.04 7.25 14.07
CA ALA A 320 5.03 7.95 13.29
C ALA A 320 5.67 9.13 12.54
N GLY A 321 4.96 9.74 11.60
CA GLY A 321 5.43 11.00 11.01
C GLY A 321 4.95 11.28 9.59
N PHE A 322 5.19 10.36 8.66
CA PHE A 322 4.85 10.60 7.24
C PHE A 322 3.35 10.58 6.95
N GLY A 323 2.54 9.87 7.75
CA GLY A 323 1.09 9.71 7.52
C GLY A 323 0.72 8.65 6.46
N TYR A 324 1.69 7.83 6.04
CA TYR A 324 1.49 6.85 4.95
C TYR A 324 1.17 5.43 5.45
N GLY A 325 1.43 5.12 6.73
CA GLY A 325 1.28 3.75 7.27
C GLY A 325 -0.11 3.16 7.08
N LEU A 326 -1.16 3.88 7.53
CA LEU A 326 -2.56 3.44 7.41
C LEU A 326 -3.05 3.31 5.96
N PRO A 327 -2.92 4.33 5.08
CA PRO A 327 -3.38 4.19 3.70
C PRO A 327 -2.64 3.08 2.95
N ILE A 328 -1.31 2.98 3.08
CA ILE A 328 -0.54 1.91 2.42
C ILE A 328 -0.93 0.52 2.95
N SER A 329 -1.14 0.38 4.26
CA SER A 329 -1.64 -0.89 4.84
C SER A 329 -2.99 -1.29 4.25
N ARG A 330 -3.89 -0.32 4.03
CA ARG A 330 -5.18 -0.57 3.37
C ARG A 330 -5.00 -0.99 1.91
N LEU A 331 -4.01 -0.44 1.19
CA LEU A 331 -3.70 -0.90 -0.17
C LEU A 331 -3.21 -2.35 -0.19
N TYR A 332 -2.34 -2.74 0.75
CA TYR A 332 -1.91 -4.15 0.87
C TYR A 332 -3.09 -5.10 1.13
N ALA A 333 -4.05 -4.72 1.98
CA ALA A 333 -5.25 -5.53 2.21
C ALA A 333 -6.10 -5.64 0.93
N ARG A 334 -6.35 -4.51 0.26
CA ARG A 334 -7.17 -4.43 -0.95
C ARG A 334 -6.55 -5.08 -2.18
N TYR A 335 -5.22 -5.17 -2.22
CA TYR A 335 -4.49 -5.69 -3.37
C TYR A 335 -4.90 -7.13 -3.72
N PHE A 336 -5.22 -7.97 -2.72
CA PHE A 336 -5.78 -9.32 -2.93
C PHE A 336 -7.25 -9.44 -2.48
N GLN A 337 -8.08 -8.45 -2.87
CA GLN A 337 -9.54 -8.41 -2.62
C GLN A 337 -9.98 -8.37 -1.15
N GLY A 338 -9.06 -8.05 -0.24
CA GLY A 338 -9.37 -7.75 1.16
C GLY A 338 -9.78 -6.29 1.39
N ASP A 339 -9.79 -5.86 2.65
CA ASP A 339 -9.91 -4.46 3.05
C ASP A 339 -9.33 -4.24 4.45
N LEU A 340 -9.04 -2.98 4.78
CA LEU A 340 -8.71 -2.55 6.14
C LEU A 340 -9.72 -1.49 6.57
N LYS A 341 -10.35 -1.69 7.74
CA LYS A 341 -11.35 -0.78 8.31
C LYS A 341 -10.99 -0.40 9.73
N LEU A 342 -11.34 0.83 10.12
CA LEU A 342 -11.17 1.36 11.48
C LEU A 342 -12.53 1.68 12.07
N TYR A 343 -12.74 1.29 13.32
CA TYR A 343 -13.92 1.60 14.11
C TYR A 343 -13.45 2.10 15.47
N SER A 344 -13.82 3.33 15.83
CA SER A 344 -13.33 3.94 17.06
C SER A 344 -14.48 4.38 17.95
N MET A 345 -14.27 4.24 19.25
CA MET A 345 -15.15 4.77 20.29
C MET A 345 -14.36 5.85 21.03
N GLU A 346 -14.65 7.11 20.71
CA GLU A 346 -14.01 8.27 21.33
C GLU A 346 -14.14 8.23 22.85
N GLY A 347 -13.03 8.42 23.55
CA GLY A 347 -12.89 8.27 25.00
C GLY A 347 -12.54 6.85 25.46
N VAL A 348 -12.52 5.85 24.57
CA VAL A 348 -12.27 4.44 24.94
C VAL A 348 -11.08 3.85 24.17
N GLY A 349 -11.17 3.74 22.85
CA GLY A 349 -10.16 3.02 22.05
C GLY A 349 -10.60 2.77 20.62
N THR A 350 -9.76 2.04 19.87
CA THR A 350 -9.99 1.75 18.44
C THR A 350 -9.88 0.26 18.13
N ASP A 351 -10.76 -0.20 17.25
CA ASP A 351 -10.71 -1.50 16.59
C ASP A 351 -10.27 -1.30 15.12
N ALA A 352 -9.14 -1.89 14.74
CA ALA A 352 -8.68 -1.98 13.37
C ALA A 352 -8.87 -3.40 12.84
N VAL A 353 -9.54 -3.58 11.72
CA VAL A 353 -9.87 -4.90 11.15
C VAL A 353 -9.28 -5.05 9.76
N ILE A 354 -8.41 -6.05 9.59
CA ILE A 354 -7.92 -6.53 8.30
C ILE A 354 -8.82 -7.69 7.86
N TYR A 355 -9.36 -7.61 6.66
CA TYR A 355 -10.07 -8.68 5.98
C TYR A 355 -9.23 -9.20 4.83
N LEU A 356 -9.02 -10.50 4.76
CA LEU A 356 -8.35 -11.21 3.66
C LEU A 356 -9.25 -12.33 3.16
N LYS A 357 -9.10 -12.69 1.89
CA LYS A 357 -9.75 -13.89 1.34
C LYS A 357 -9.15 -15.16 1.94
N ALA A 358 -10.02 -16.03 2.43
CA ALA A 358 -9.63 -17.33 2.98
C ALA A 358 -9.19 -18.33 1.89
N LEU A 359 -9.62 -18.12 0.65
CA LEU A 359 -9.33 -18.99 -0.49
C LEU A 359 -8.42 -18.29 -1.49
N SER A 360 -7.27 -18.89 -1.80
CA SER A 360 -6.28 -18.33 -2.75
C SER A 360 -6.82 -18.18 -4.18
N SER A 361 -7.87 -18.94 -4.54
CA SER A 361 -8.58 -18.83 -5.81
C SER A 361 -9.42 -17.57 -5.94
N GLU A 362 -9.75 -16.90 -4.84
CA GLU A 362 -10.52 -15.66 -4.82
C GLU A 362 -9.63 -14.43 -4.59
N SER A 363 -8.37 -14.65 -4.22
CA SER A 363 -7.35 -13.62 -3.96
C SER A 363 -6.73 -13.09 -5.25
N PHE A 364 -7.51 -12.40 -6.09
CA PHE A 364 -7.02 -11.77 -7.32
C PHE A 364 -6.36 -10.42 -7.06
N GLU A 365 -5.31 -10.08 -7.82
CA GLU A 365 -4.76 -8.74 -7.86
C GLU A 365 -5.85 -7.69 -8.19
N ARG A 366 -5.93 -6.62 -7.41
CA ARG A 366 -6.72 -5.42 -7.69
C ARG A 366 -5.83 -4.36 -8.30
N LEU A 367 -5.86 -4.21 -9.63
CA LEU A 367 -4.94 -3.33 -10.36
C LEU A 367 -5.61 -2.04 -10.85
N PRO A 368 -4.90 -0.90 -10.85
CA PRO A 368 -5.38 0.32 -11.49
C PRO A 368 -5.32 0.19 -13.01
N VAL A 369 -6.41 0.55 -13.69
CA VAL A 369 -6.50 0.57 -15.16
C VAL A 369 -6.65 2.00 -15.64
N PHE A 370 -5.77 2.46 -16.52
CA PHE A 370 -5.88 3.77 -17.17
C PHE A 370 -6.86 3.66 -18.34
N ASN A 371 -7.98 4.39 -18.24
CA ASN A 371 -9.02 4.45 -19.25
C ASN A 371 -9.78 5.78 -19.17
N LYS A 372 -10.86 5.94 -19.94
CA LYS A 372 -11.69 7.15 -19.89
C LYS A 372 -12.25 7.44 -18.49
N SER A 373 -12.62 6.43 -17.72
CA SER A 373 -13.13 6.63 -16.35
C SER A 373 -12.03 7.16 -15.43
N ALA A 374 -10.83 6.57 -15.47
CA ALA A 374 -9.68 7.08 -14.72
C ALA A 374 -9.32 8.52 -15.14
N TRP A 375 -9.31 8.80 -16.44
CA TRP A 375 -9.06 10.15 -16.95
C TRP A 375 -10.07 11.18 -16.44
N ARG A 376 -11.35 10.84 -16.35
CA ARG A 376 -12.39 11.74 -15.83
C ARG A 376 -12.14 12.16 -14.39
N HIS A 377 -11.65 11.27 -13.52
CA HIS A 377 -11.29 11.62 -12.14
C HIS A 377 -10.28 12.77 -12.05
N TYR A 378 -9.38 12.91 -13.03
CA TYR A 378 -8.41 14.00 -13.07
C TYR A 378 -8.92 15.29 -13.72
N LYS A 379 -10.11 15.26 -14.32
CA LYS A 379 -10.71 16.34 -15.10
C LYS A 379 -12.03 16.85 -14.54
N THR A 380 -12.51 16.26 -13.45
CA THR A 380 -13.65 16.79 -12.71
C THR A 380 -13.34 18.21 -12.25
N SER A 381 -14.39 19.00 -12.07
CA SER A 381 -14.32 20.34 -11.44
C SER A 381 -15.05 20.26 -10.10
N PRO A 382 -14.85 21.23 -9.19
CA PRO A 382 -15.68 21.32 -7.99
C PRO A 382 -17.16 21.38 -8.37
N GLU A 383 -17.96 20.48 -7.82
CA GLU A 383 -19.41 20.44 -7.96
C GLU A 383 -20.07 21.02 -6.70
N ALA A 384 -21.29 21.53 -6.83
CA ALA A 384 -22.09 21.89 -5.66
C ALA A 384 -22.35 20.63 -4.84
N ASP A 385 -22.35 20.75 -3.51
CA ASP A 385 -22.63 19.61 -2.65
C ASP A 385 -24.07 19.11 -2.87
N ASP A 386 -24.23 17.80 -2.98
CA ASP A 386 -25.52 17.14 -3.16
C ASP A 386 -26.41 17.27 -1.92
N TRP A 387 -25.83 17.64 -0.77
CA TRP A 387 -26.53 17.78 0.50
C TRP A 387 -26.36 19.19 1.10
N SER A 388 -27.36 19.60 1.89
CA SER A 388 -27.35 20.91 2.53
C SER A 388 -26.19 21.05 3.52
N ASN A 389 -25.45 22.15 3.41
CA ASN A 389 -24.45 22.55 4.39
C ASN A 389 -24.99 23.69 5.27
N PRO A 390 -24.89 23.61 6.61
CA PRO A 390 -25.35 24.69 7.47
C PRO A 390 -24.48 25.95 7.31
N SER A 391 -25.06 27.11 7.61
CA SER A 391 -24.28 28.35 7.75
C SER A 391 -23.24 28.20 8.86
N LYS A 392 -22.05 28.79 8.66
CA LYS A 392 -21.02 28.89 9.72
C LYS A 392 -21.52 29.70 10.93
N GLU A 393 -22.47 30.60 10.68
CA GLU A 393 -23.15 31.40 11.69
C GLU A 393 -24.65 31.12 11.56
N PRO A 394 -25.17 30.03 12.17
CA PRO A 394 -26.58 29.74 12.18
C PRO A 394 -27.34 30.88 12.89
N ARG A 395 -28.49 31.26 12.33
CA ARG A 395 -29.31 32.32 12.93
C ARG A 395 -29.79 31.90 14.32
N ASP A 396 -29.60 32.78 15.30
CA ASP A 396 -30.13 32.60 16.65
C ASP A 396 -31.67 32.68 16.62
N ALA A 397 -32.32 31.53 16.76
CA ALA A 397 -33.77 31.41 16.76
C ALA A 397 -34.42 32.02 18.02
N SER A 398 -33.65 32.28 19.09
CA SER A 398 -34.19 32.79 20.36
C SER A 398 -34.62 34.26 20.29
N LYS A 399 -34.07 35.05 19.36
CA LYS A 399 -34.36 36.48 19.18
C LYS A 399 -35.37 36.77 18.08
N SER A 400 -35.82 35.74 17.36
CA SER A 400 -36.80 35.88 16.30
C SER A 400 -38.21 35.96 16.89
N LYS A 401 -38.71 37.19 17.14
CA LYS A 401 -40.13 37.39 17.43
C LYS A 401 -40.93 36.93 16.19
N TYR A 402 -41.52 35.74 16.27
CA TYR A 402 -42.60 35.35 15.37
C TYR A 402 -43.68 36.43 15.47
N LYS A 403 -43.84 37.26 14.43
CA LYS A 403 -45.06 38.05 14.26
C LYS A 403 -46.01 37.14 13.47
N PRO A 404 -46.99 36.48 14.12
CA PRO A 404 -48.08 35.86 13.37
C PRO A 404 -48.77 36.96 12.55
N SER A 405 -49.04 36.65 11.28
CA SER A 405 -49.73 37.54 10.32
C SER A 405 -51.19 37.70 10.70
#